data_AF-A0A7K9PER2-F1
#
_entry.id   AF-A0A7K9PER2-F1
#
_cell.length_a   1.000
_cell.length_b   1.000
_cell.length_c   1.000
_cell.angle_alpha   90.00
_cell.angle_beta   90.00
_cell.angle_gamma   90.00
#
_symmetry.space_group_name_H-M   'P 1'
#
loop_
_entity.id
_entity.type
_entity.pdbx_description
1 polymer ?
#
loop_
_entity_poly.entity_id
_entity_poly.type
_entity_poly.pdbx_seq_one_letter_code
_entity_poly.pdbx_strand_id
1 'polypeptide(L)'
;FSSAIGQIIPERRFVEAVNREAYQYQTGDFPVEWEAWIRKKREDPPTIEEILRNENYREEMKQKVKDVSEKDKLLQAKEYEEGLVAEPSHTQVKGHASAPYYGKKEPSQDPTSTANTFQPGAWMPPGSGSSQNK
;
A
#
# COMPACT_ATOMS: atom_id res chain seq x y z
N PHE A 1 1.32 28.80 39.12
CA PHE A 1 2.72 28.40 39.35
C PHE A 1 2.90 28.08 40.82
N SER A 2 2.88 26.81 41.20
CA SER A 2 3.19 26.40 42.58
C SER A 2 4.59 25.80 42.58
N SER A 3 5.53 26.52 43.20
CA SER A 3 6.95 26.18 43.24
C SER A 3 7.23 25.31 44.46
N ALA A 4 7.62 24.07 44.22
CA ALA A 4 8.28 23.22 45.21
C ALA A 4 9.60 22.73 44.59
N ILE A 5 10.70 23.31 45.08
CA ILE A 5 12.09 22.84 44.95
C ILE A 5 12.56 22.55 43.49
N GLY A 6 13.03 23.60 42.80
CA GLY A 6 14.08 23.50 41.77
C GLY A 6 13.80 22.72 40.46
N GLN A 7 12.68 22.02 40.33
CA GLN A 7 12.29 21.34 39.09
C GLN A 7 11.29 22.19 38.31
N ILE A 8 11.67 22.58 37.08
CA ILE A 8 10.73 23.11 36.10
C ILE A 8 9.85 21.93 35.68
N ILE A 9 8.65 21.84 36.26
CA ILE A 9 7.65 20.85 35.84
C ILE A 9 7.15 21.29 34.47
N PRO A 10 7.40 20.53 33.39
CA PRO A 10 6.85 20.89 32.09
C PRO A 10 5.33 20.80 32.15
N GLU A 11 4.64 21.77 31.54
CA GLU A 11 3.19 21.73 31.37
C GLU A 11 2.79 20.38 30.76
N ARG A 12 1.89 19.64 31.41
CA ARG A 12 1.43 18.34 30.94
C ARG A 12 0.12 18.50 30.18
N ARG A 13 0.09 18.03 28.94
CA ARG A 13 -1.11 17.91 28.11
C ARG A 13 -1.39 16.42 27.96
N PHE A 14 -2.57 15.97 28.37
CA PHE A 14 -2.96 14.55 28.31
C PHE A 14 -4.44 14.42 27.95
N VAL A 15 -4.81 13.22 27.48
CA VAL A 15 -6.19 12.87 27.12
C VAL A 15 -6.70 11.86 28.15
N GLU A 16 -7.89 12.10 28.66
CA GLU A 16 -8.58 11.16 29.53
C GLU A 16 -9.49 10.26 28.68
N ALA A 17 -9.29 8.95 28.77
CA ALA A 17 -10.03 7.97 28.00
C ALA A 17 -11.41 7.74 28.63
N VAL A 18 -12.48 8.15 27.93
CA VAL A 18 -13.86 8.02 28.45
C VAL A 18 -14.44 6.61 28.26
N ASN A 19 -14.00 5.87 27.23
CA ASN A 19 -14.67 4.62 26.79
C ASN A 19 -13.76 3.47 26.37
N ARG A 20 -12.42 3.62 26.44
CA ARG A 20 -11.47 2.55 26.09
C ARG A 20 -10.40 2.41 27.17
N GLU A 21 -9.88 1.20 27.33
CA GLU A 21 -8.72 1.00 28.18
C GLU A 21 -7.54 1.79 27.61
N ALA A 22 -6.82 2.54 28.47
CA ALA A 22 -5.83 3.56 28.06
C ALA A 22 -4.71 3.05 27.14
N TYR A 23 -4.51 1.73 27.04
CA TYR A 23 -3.49 1.10 26.21
C TYR A 23 -3.97 0.67 24.81
N GLN A 24 -5.26 0.80 24.50
CA GLN A 24 -5.83 0.40 23.21
C GLN A 24 -5.72 1.48 22.12
N TYR A 25 -5.17 2.64 22.44
CA TYR A 25 -5.00 3.72 21.46
C TYR A 25 -3.87 3.41 20.48
N GLN A 26 -4.19 3.40 19.20
CA GLN A 26 -3.24 3.32 18.11
C GLN A 26 -3.01 4.69 17.45
N THR A 27 -1.89 4.83 16.75
CA THR A 27 -1.61 6.03 15.95
C THR A 27 -2.69 6.17 14.86
N GLY A 28 -3.45 7.27 14.90
CA GLY A 28 -4.56 7.53 13.98
C GLY A 28 -5.95 7.53 14.63
N ASP A 29 -6.06 7.14 15.90
CA ASP A 29 -7.34 7.17 16.64
C ASP A 29 -7.77 8.58 17.05
N PHE A 30 -6.81 9.49 17.22
CA PHE A 30 -7.06 10.90 17.55
C PHE A 30 -7.06 11.76 16.28
N PRO A 31 -7.84 12.86 16.23
CA PRO A 31 -7.66 13.87 15.20
C PRO A 31 -6.25 14.46 15.25
N VAL A 32 -5.68 14.76 14.08
CA VAL A 32 -4.27 15.15 13.93
C VAL A 32 -3.96 16.46 14.68
N GLU A 33 -4.95 17.34 14.77
CA GLU A 33 -4.87 18.64 15.42
C GLU A 33 -4.70 18.46 16.95
N TRP A 34 -5.41 17.48 17.52
CA TRP A 34 -5.26 17.11 18.94
C TRP A 34 -3.89 16.47 19.19
N GLU A 35 -3.40 15.63 18.28
CA GLU A 35 -2.04 15.07 18.36
C GLU A 35 -0.99 16.17 18.40
N ALA A 36 -1.12 17.16 17.52
CA ALA A 36 -0.18 18.28 17.42
C ALA A 36 -0.16 19.11 18.71
N TRP A 37 -1.33 19.35 19.32
CA TRP A 37 -1.44 20.09 20.57
C TRP A 37 -0.85 19.32 21.77
N ILE A 38 -1.15 18.03 21.89
CA ILE A 38 -0.61 17.15 22.96
C ILE A 38 0.92 17.04 22.83
N ARG A 39 1.42 16.93 21.60
CA ARG A 39 2.86 16.93 21.30
C ARG A 39 3.53 18.30 21.38
N LYS A 40 2.80 19.35 21.78
CA LYS A 40 3.31 20.73 21.89
C LYS A 40 3.89 21.27 20.58
N LYS A 41 3.43 20.77 19.44
CA LYS A 41 3.71 21.38 18.13
C LYS A 41 2.84 22.63 17.89
N ARG A 42 1.73 22.73 18.62
CA ARG A 42 0.80 23.86 18.64
C ARG A 42 0.62 24.32 20.08
N GLU A 43 0.50 25.61 20.32
CA GLU A 43 0.26 26.16 21.67
C GLU A 43 -1.21 26.06 22.08
N ASP A 44 -2.11 26.52 21.22
CA ASP A 44 -3.54 26.53 21.49
C ASP A 44 -4.20 25.18 21.13
N PRO A 45 -5.19 24.72 21.91
CA PRO A 45 -5.97 23.54 21.56
C PRO A 45 -6.79 23.80 20.29
N PRO A 46 -7.05 22.76 19.48
CA PRO A 46 -7.92 22.91 18.32
C PRO A 46 -9.36 23.23 18.74
N THR A 47 -10.05 24.01 17.91
CA THR A 47 -11.48 24.31 18.10
C THR A 47 -12.35 23.19 17.52
N ILE A 48 -13.52 22.94 18.10
CA ILE A 48 -14.46 21.91 17.62
C ILE A 48 -14.86 22.15 16.15
N GLU A 49 -15.05 23.41 15.76
CA GLU A 49 -15.36 23.80 14.37
C GLU A 49 -14.25 23.43 13.39
N GLU A 50 -12.98 23.57 13.82
CA GLU A 50 -11.81 23.19 13.01
C GLU A 50 -11.80 21.68 12.75
N ILE A 51 -12.07 20.88 13.80
CA ILE A 51 -12.17 19.43 13.70
C ILE A 51 -13.27 19.04 12.70
N LEU A 52 -14.47 19.59 12.86
CA LEU A 52 -15.61 19.27 12.00
C LEU A 52 -15.34 19.64 10.53
N ARG A 53 -14.72 20.80 10.29
CA ARG A 53 -14.34 21.24 8.94
C ARG A 53 -13.34 20.28 8.29
N ASN A 54 -12.34 19.84 9.03
CA ASN A 54 -11.30 18.94 8.50
C ASN A 54 -11.85 17.54 8.26
N GLU A 55 -12.75 17.04 9.12
CA GLU A 55 -13.47 15.79 8.90
C GLU A 55 -14.32 15.85 7.62
N ASN A 56 -15.11 16.92 7.44
CA ASN A 56 -15.89 17.10 6.23
C ASN A 56 -15.01 17.17 4.98
N TYR A 57 -13.89 17.90 5.05
CA TYR A 57 -12.93 17.97 3.94
C TYR A 57 -12.37 16.59 3.57
N ARG A 58 -12.04 15.75 4.55
CA ARG A 58 -11.55 14.37 4.31
C ARG A 58 -12.60 13.52 3.60
N GLU A 59 -13.86 13.60 4.03
CA GLU A 59 -14.94 12.85 3.38
C GLU A 59 -15.24 13.37 1.97
N GLU A 60 -15.26 14.68 1.76
CA GLU A 60 -15.39 15.27 0.42
C GLU A 60 -14.28 14.82 -0.52
N MET A 61 -13.04 14.84 -0.05
CA MET A 61 -11.88 14.39 -0.84
C MET A 61 -11.97 12.91 -1.17
N LYS A 62 -12.38 12.08 -0.22
CA LYS A 62 -12.59 10.64 -0.44
C LYS A 62 -13.65 10.39 -1.51
N GLN A 63 -14.73 11.17 -1.53
CA GLN A 63 -15.74 11.08 -2.59
C GLN A 63 -15.18 11.50 -3.95
N LYS A 64 -14.51 12.66 -4.00
CA LYS A 64 -13.89 13.15 -5.25
C LYS A 64 -12.89 12.16 -5.83
N VAL A 65 -12.08 11.50 -5.00
CA VAL A 65 -11.13 10.47 -5.43
C VAL A 65 -11.83 9.28 -6.06
N LYS A 66 -12.95 8.82 -5.48
CA LYS A 66 -13.76 7.74 -6.09
C LYS A 66 -14.31 8.16 -7.44
N ASP A 67 -14.91 9.35 -7.52
CA ASP A 67 -15.50 9.86 -8.75
C ASP A 67 -14.46 9.99 -9.88
N VAL A 68 -13.25 10.47 -9.56
CA VAL A 68 -12.14 10.55 -10.51
C VAL A 68 -11.68 9.16 -10.93
N SER A 69 -11.53 8.22 -9.99
CA SER A 69 -11.14 6.85 -10.30
C SER A 69 -12.15 6.13 -11.19
N GLU A 70 -13.46 6.37 -10.99
CA GLU A 70 -14.50 5.80 -11.84
C GLU A 70 -14.46 6.37 -13.25
N LYS A 71 -14.29 7.70 -13.38
CA LYS A 71 -14.14 8.36 -14.69
C LYS A 71 -12.90 7.87 -15.43
N ASP A 72 -11.79 7.73 -14.72
CA ASP A 72 -10.52 7.24 -15.27
C ASP A 72 -10.67 5.81 -15.81
N LYS A 73 -11.32 4.90 -15.06
CA LYS A 73 -11.63 3.55 -15.52
C LYS A 73 -12.51 3.53 -16.78
N LEU A 74 -13.50 4.43 -16.86
CA LEU A 74 -14.37 4.52 -18.04
C LEU A 74 -13.62 5.04 -19.27
N LEU A 75 -12.73 6.01 -19.10
CA LEU A 75 -11.87 6.50 -20.18
C LEU A 75 -10.91 5.41 -20.63
N GLN A 76 -10.27 4.73 -19.69
CA GLN A 76 -9.37 3.62 -19.97
C GLN A 76 -10.08 2.49 -20.74
N ALA A 77 -11.33 2.17 -20.39
CA ALA A 77 -12.14 1.19 -21.12
C ALA A 77 -12.39 1.60 -22.59
N LYS A 78 -12.66 2.89 -22.84
CA LYS A 78 -12.82 3.41 -24.22
C LYS A 78 -11.50 3.37 -24.99
N GLU A 79 -10.39 3.72 -24.36
CA GLU A 79 -9.06 3.66 -24.98
C GLU A 79 -8.67 2.23 -25.37
N TYR A 80 -9.11 1.22 -24.59
CA TYR A 80 -8.98 -0.19 -24.99
C TYR A 80 -9.85 -0.54 -26.19
N GLU A 81 -11.12 -0.11 -26.23
CA GLU A 81 -12.00 -0.34 -27.38
C GLU A 81 -11.47 0.32 -28.66
N GLU A 82 -10.90 1.51 -28.54
CA GLU A 82 -10.29 2.25 -29.65
C GLU A 82 -8.88 1.73 -30.03
N GLY A 83 -8.31 0.81 -29.24
CA GLY A 83 -6.98 0.23 -29.47
C GLY A 83 -5.82 1.18 -29.25
N LEU A 84 -6.05 2.31 -28.57
CA LEU A 84 -5.02 3.30 -28.24
C LEU A 84 -4.10 2.82 -27.11
N VAL A 85 -4.61 1.95 -26.24
CA VAL A 85 -3.87 1.34 -25.13
C VAL A 85 -3.98 -0.18 -25.25
N ALA A 86 -2.88 -0.88 -25.03
CA ALA A 86 -2.87 -2.34 -25.01
C ALA A 86 -3.55 -2.86 -23.74
N GLU A 87 -4.50 -3.79 -23.88
CA GLU A 87 -5.13 -4.47 -22.75
C GLU A 87 -4.05 -4.92 -21.75
N PRO A 88 -4.25 -4.82 -20.42
CA PRO A 88 -3.30 -5.31 -19.44
C PRO A 88 -3.37 -6.83 -19.43
N SER A 89 -2.84 -7.44 -20.50
CA SER A 89 -2.54 -8.86 -20.54
C SER A 89 -1.48 -9.11 -19.47
N HIS A 90 -1.66 -10.19 -18.71
CA HIS A 90 -0.64 -10.69 -17.80
C HIS A 90 0.59 -11.04 -18.63
N THR A 91 1.51 -10.09 -18.77
CA THR A 91 2.71 -10.25 -19.57
C THR A 91 3.59 -11.25 -18.86
N GLN A 92 3.60 -12.50 -19.33
CA GLN A 92 4.68 -13.41 -19.00
C GLN A 92 5.94 -12.77 -19.57
N VAL A 93 6.79 -12.24 -18.67
CA VAL A 93 8.10 -11.70 -19.04
C VAL A 93 8.94 -12.88 -19.54
N LYS A 94 8.81 -13.21 -20.83
CA LYS A 94 9.59 -14.24 -21.52
C LYS A 94 10.57 -13.50 -22.43
N GLY A 95 11.87 -13.56 -22.12
CA GLY A 95 12.90 -12.87 -22.89
C GLY A 95 14.26 -12.86 -22.19
N HIS A 96 15.27 -12.24 -22.81
CA HIS A 96 16.65 -12.19 -22.29
C HIS A 96 16.79 -11.54 -20.89
N ALA A 97 15.78 -10.78 -20.47
CA ALA A 97 15.70 -10.11 -19.17
C ALA A 97 14.84 -10.87 -18.14
N SER A 98 14.26 -12.02 -18.49
CA SER A 98 13.50 -12.82 -17.53
C SER A 98 14.46 -13.47 -16.53
N ALA A 99 14.20 -13.27 -15.24
CA ALA A 99 14.93 -13.97 -14.19
C ALA A 99 14.58 -15.48 -14.23
N PRO A 100 15.57 -16.38 -14.06
CA PRO A 100 15.29 -17.79 -13.91
C PRO A 100 14.50 -18.00 -12.61
N TYR A 101 13.40 -18.74 -12.68
CA TYR A 101 12.57 -19.04 -11.51
C TYR A 101 13.32 -20.02 -10.60
N TYR A 102 13.94 -19.50 -9.53
CA TYR A 102 14.66 -20.30 -8.55
C TYR A 102 13.68 -21.22 -7.82
N GLY A 103 13.83 -22.55 -7.98
CA GLY A 103 13.02 -23.56 -7.27
C GLY A 103 12.29 -24.58 -8.16
N LYS A 104 12.31 -24.47 -9.49
CA LYS A 104 11.86 -25.58 -10.35
C LYS A 104 12.95 -26.65 -10.37
N LYS A 105 12.64 -27.85 -9.87
CA LYS A 105 13.53 -29.03 -9.91
C LYS A 105 13.54 -29.73 -11.27
N GLU A 106 12.59 -29.39 -12.13
CA GLU A 106 12.44 -29.99 -13.44
C GLU A 106 13.24 -29.21 -14.49
N PRO A 107 14.11 -29.88 -15.26
CA PRO A 107 14.78 -29.28 -16.40
C PRO A 107 13.76 -28.80 -17.45
N SER A 108 13.79 -27.53 -17.82
CA SER A 108 12.97 -26.96 -18.91
C SER A 108 13.47 -27.45 -20.27
N GLN A 109 12.55 -27.74 -21.20
CA GLN A 109 12.91 -28.03 -22.60
C GLN A 109 13.36 -26.77 -23.36
N ASP A 110 12.81 -25.61 -23.00
CA ASP A 110 13.15 -24.34 -23.63
C ASP A 110 14.49 -23.82 -23.07
N PRO A 111 15.46 -23.40 -23.92
CA PRO A 111 16.66 -22.73 -23.47
C PRO A 111 16.33 -21.36 -22.88
N THR A 112 17.04 -20.99 -21.81
CA THR A 112 16.87 -19.69 -21.14
C THR A 112 18.21 -18.94 -21.11
N SER A 113 18.20 -17.66 -21.43
CA SER A 113 19.40 -16.80 -21.38
C SER A 113 19.12 -15.60 -20.49
N THR A 114 19.87 -15.46 -19.41
CA THR A 114 19.90 -14.25 -18.57
C THR A 114 21.23 -13.56 -18.85
N ALA A 115 21.28 -12.22 -18.97
CA ALA A 115 22.46 -11.38 -19.25
C ALA A 115 23.84 -12.10 -19.43
N ASN A 116 24.40 -12.71 -18.38
CA ASN A 116 25.70 -13.40 -18.40
C ASN A 116 25.67 -14.94 -18.33
N THR A 117 24.50 -15.56 -18.23
CA THR A 117 24.32 -17.01 -18.03
C THR A 117 23.32 -17.59 -19.02
N PHE A 118 23.81 -18.47 -19.90
CA PHE A 118 22.99 -19.28 -20.79
C PHE A 118 22.71 -20.66 -20.13
N GLN A 119 21.45 -21.02 -20.01
CA GLN A 119 20.98 -22.33 -19.56
C GLN A 119 20.38 -23.09 -20.75
N PRO A 120 21.04 -24.14 -21.27
CA PRO A 120 20.48 -24.95 -22.35
C PRO A 120 19.25 -25.72 -21.87
N GLY A 121 18.29 -25.91 -22.77
CA GLY A 121 17.14 -26.78 -22.50
C GLY A 121 17.54 -28.25 -22.43
N ALA A 122 16.84 -29.03 -21.60
CA ALA A 122 17.06 -30.47 -21.49
C ALA A 122 16.19 -31.23 -22.49
N TRP A 123 16.82 -32.06 -23.31
CA TRP A 123 16.11 -32.96 -24.22
C TRP A 123 15.45 -34.11 -23.43
N MET A 124 14.14 -34.30 -23.60
CA MET A 124 13.40 -35.43 -23.02
C MET A 124 13.07 -36.45 -24.12
N PRO A 125 13.38 -37.75 -23.94
CA PRO A 125 13.03 -38.77 -24.90
C PRO A 125 11.50 -38.96 -24.97
N PRO A 126 10.95 -39.27 -26.15
CA PRO A 126 9.52 -39.56 -26.29
C PRO A 126 9.16 -40.80 -25.46
N GLY A 127 8.41 -40.60 -24.36
CA GLY A 127 7.93 -41.68 -23.49
C GLY A 127 8.19 -41.48 -21.99
N SER A 128 8.97 -40.47 -21.58
CA SER A 128 9.26 -40.22 -20.16
C SER A 128 8.21 -39.34 -19.42
N GLY A 129 7.11 -38.98 -20.09
CA GLY A 129 6.01 -38.20 -19.52
C GLY A 129 4.86 -39.10 -19.09
N SER A 130 4.81 -39.41 -17.79
CA SER A 130 3.63 -39.85 -17.02
C SER A 130 2.46 -40.46 -17.81
N SER A 131 2.38 -41.80 -17.83
CA SER A 131 1.12 -42.51 -18.01
C SER A 131 0.14 -42.12 -16.91
N GLN A 132 -0.74 -41.15 -17.16
CA GLN A 132 -1.95 -40.99 -16.36
C GLN A 132 -3.09 -41.74 -17.05
N ASN A 133 -3.59 -42.74 -16.34
CA ASN A 133 -4.63 -43.66 -16.73
C ASN A 133 -5.92 -42.93 -17.15
N LYS A 134 -6.58 -43.55 -18.12
CA LYS A 134 -7.87 -43.17 -18.71
C LYS A 134 -9.03 -43.57 -17.80
#